data_AF-A0A6M7WE99-F1
#
_entry.id   AF-A0A6M7WE99-F1
#
_cell.length_a   1.000
_cell.length_b   1.000
_cell.length_c   1.000
_cell.angle_alpha   90.00
_cell.angle_beta   90.00
_cell.angle_gamma   90.00
#
_symmetry.space_group_name_H-M   'P 1'
#
loop_
_entity.id
_entity.type
_entity.pdbx_description
1 polymer ?
#
loop_
_entity_poly.entity_id
_entity_poly.type
_entity_poly.pdbx_seq_one_letter_code
_entity_poly.pdbx_strand_id
1 'polypeptide(L)'
;MDDQTDDDELTADQKEEKQHAEFARMADQSLDRFRDTHSEPQQQFIVDAYVETGEILTGEAYGIDTVEAAVVETAFSQHLDRNVLRQHGLSLQTYFEHVDEADYPALRRAAAKGEWHVFHGHAQVIAAARKTGTAFTD
;
A
#
# COMPACT_ATOMS: atom_id res chain seq x y z
N MET A 1 0.46 1.48 47.86
CA MET A 1 1.08 0.99 46.62
C MET A 1 0.51 1.89 45.55
N ASP A 2 1.23 2.97 45.29
CA ASP A 2 0.92 3.92 44.23
C ASP A 2 1.09 3.19 42.89
N ASP A 3 -0.03 2.99 42.22
CA ASP A 3 -0.13 2.40 40.89
C ASP A 3 0.37 3.45 39.90
N GLN A 4 1.69 3.50 39.72
CA GLN A 4 2.35 4.24 38.66
C GLN A 4 2.04 3.51 37.36
N THR A 5 0.91 3.81 36.73
CA THR A 5 0.74 3.62 35.30
C THR A 5 1.78 4.50 34.61
N ASP A 6 2.90 3.90 34.22
CA ASP A 6 3.83 4.43 33.21
C ASP A 6 3.06 4.57 31.88
N ASP A 7 2.22 5.61 31.80
CA ASP A 7 1.84 6.24 30.54
C ASP A 7 3.06 7.07 30.11
N ASP A 8 4.12 6.38 29.67
CA ASP A 8 5.18 7.01 28.89
C ASP A 8 4.49 7.58 27.63
N GLU A 9 4.17 8.88 27.66
CA GLU A 9 3.53 9.59 26.56
C GLU A 9 4.39 9.41 25.30
N LEU A 10 4.01 8.44 24.46
CA LEU A 10 4.70 8.20 23.20
C LEU A 10 4.74 9.50 22.39
N THR A 11 5.92 9.82 21.86
CA THR A 11 6.09 10.94 20.93
C THR A 11 5.24 10.74 19.68
N ALA A 12 4.94 11.81 18.94
CA ALA A 12 4.14 11.72 17.71
C ALA A 12 4.74 10.71 16.71
N ASP A 13 6.07 10.69 16.56
CA ASP A 13 6.77 9.76 15.67
C ASP A 13 6.66 8.30 16.15
N GLN A 14 6.74 8.04 17.46
CA GLN A 14 6.56 6.70 18.02
C GLN A 14 5.12 6.20 17.90
N LYS A 15 4.13 7.11 18.02
CA LYS A 15 2.72 6.79 17.79
C LYS A 15 2.48 6.43 16.33
N GLU A 16 3.04 7.21 15.39
CA GLU A 16 2.96 6.93 13.94
C GLU A 16 3.62 5.58 13.60
N GLU A 17 4.80 5.30 14.16
CA GLU A 17 5.49 4.02 13.93
C GLU A 17 4.71 2.81 14.47
N LYS A 18 4.15 2.93 15.68
CA LYS A 18 3.32 1.88 16.29
C LYS A 18 2.06 1.61 15.47
N GLN A 19 1.39 2.66 15.00
CA GLN A 19 0.21 2.53 14.15
C GLN A 19 0.55 1.86 12.82
N HIS A 20 1.64 2.27 12.17
CA HIS A 20 2.11 1.63 10.94
C HIS A 20 2.39 0.13 11.14
N ALA A 21 3.07 -0.23 12.24
CA ALA A 21 3.36 -1.62 12.55
C ALA A 21 2.07 -2.45 12.80
N GLU A 22 1.06 -1.85 13.42
CA GLU A 22 -0.23 -2.48 13.66
C GLU A 22 -0.98 -2.74 12.34
N PHE A 23 -1.08 -1.73 11.46
CA PHE A 23 -1.71 -1.89 10.14
C PHE A 23 -0.99 -2.92 9.28
N ALA A 24 0.35 -2.90 9.25
CA ALA A 24 1.12 -3.90 8.52
C ALA A 24 0.83 -5.32 9.01
N ARG A 25 0.79 -5.52 10.34
CA ARG A 25 0.48 -6.82 10.92
C ARG A 25 -0.95 -7.28 10.60
N MET A 26 -1.92 -6.39 10.64
CA MET A 26 -3.31 -6.71 10.30
C MET A 26 -3.49 -7.01 8.80
N ALA A 27 -2.76 -6.30 7.94
CA ALA A 27 -2.74 -6.56 6.51
C ALA A 27 -2.13 -7.93 6.20
N ASP A 28 -0.99 -8.27 6.81
CA ASP A 28 -0.37 -9.60 6.66
C ASP A 28 -1.33 -10.71 7.11
N GLN A 29 -2.00 -10.54 8.25
CA GLN A 29 -3.00 -11.50 8.72
C GLN A 29 -4.17 -11.65 7.75
N SER A 30 -4.64 -10.54 7.16
CA SER A 30 -5.72 -10.56 6.16
C SER A 30 -5.29 -11.28 4.88
N LEU A 31 -4.05 -11.05 4.43
CA LEU A 31 -3.48 -11.69 3.24
C LEU A 31 -3.24 -13.19 3.45
N ASP A 32 -2.77 -13.59 4.63
CA ASP A 32 -2.60 -15.00 4.97
C ASP A 32 -3.94 -15.72 5.06
N ARG A 33 -4.93 -15.11 5.73
CA ARG A 33 -6.30 -15.63 5.74
C ARG A 33 -6.85 -15.78 4.33
N PHE A 34 -6.67 -14.77 3.48
CA PHE A 34 -7.11 -14.81 2.09
C PHE A 34 -6.50 -16.00 1.33
N ARG A 35 -5.20 -16.25 1.50
CA ARG A 35 -4.50 -17.38 0.88
C ARG A 35 -4.98 -18.73 1.41
N ASP A 36 -5.31 -18.81 2.71
CA ASP A 36 -5.76 -20.04 3.36
C ASP A 36 -7.22 -20.39 3.02
N THR A 37 -8.07 -19.39 2.81
CA THR A 37 -9.50 -19.59 2.57
C THR A 37 -9.88 -19.68 1.09
N HIS A 38 -9.04 -19.18 0.19
CA HIS A 38 -9.32 -19.17 -1.25
C HIS A 38 -8.42 -20.14 -2.00
N SER A 39 -9.01 -20.85 -2.97
CA SER A 39 -8.22 -21.63 -3.93
C SER A 39 -7.39 -20.72 -4.84
N GLU A 40 -6.28 -21.22 -5.39
CA GLU A 40 -5.43 -20.45 -6.32
C GLU A 40 -6.22 -19.79 -7.48
N PRO A 41 -7.21 -20.46 -8.12
CA PRO A 41 -8.01 -19.83 -9.16
C PRO A 41 -8.89 -18.67 -8.66
N GLN A 42 -9.43 -18.77 -7.44
CA GLN A 42 -10.19 -17.68 -6.82
C GLN A 42 -9.28 -16.51 -6.46
N GLN A 43 -8.09 -16.80 -5.93
CA GLN A 43 -7.09 -15.77 -5.65
C GLN A 43 -6.71 -15.02 -6.93
N GLN A 44 -6.41 -15.75 -8.00
CA GLN A 44 -6.07 -15.17 -9.30
C GLN A 44 -7.22 -14.33 -9.87
N PHE A 45 -8.46 -14.80 -9.79
CA PHE A 45 -9.64 -14.04 -10.22
C PHE A 45 -9.78 -12.70 -9.47
N ILE A 46 -9.62 -12.72 -8.14
CA ILE A 46 -9.73 -11.51 -7.32
C ILE A 46 -8.57 -10.54 -7.61
N VAL A 47 -7.35 -11.05 -7.78
CA VAL A 47 -6.18 -10.25 -8.16
C VAL A 47 -6.35 -9.64 -9.55
N ASP A 48 -6.83 -10.41 -10.53
CA ASP A 48 -7.05 -9.89 -11.89
C ASP A 48 -8.14 -8.82 -11.92
N ALA A 49 -9.22 -9.00 -11.16
CA ALA A 49 -10.25 -7.98 -10.98
C ALA A 49 -9.65 -6.70 -10.38
N TYR A 50 -8.85 -6.80 -9.32
CA TYR A 50 -8.14 -5.65 -8.73
C TYR A 50 -7.20 -4.98 -9.73
N VAL A 51 -6.47 -5.74 -10.55
CA VAL A 51 -5.59 -5.17 -11.59
C VAL A 51 -6.39 -4.36 -12.61
N GLU A 52 -7.53 -4.88 -13.04
CA GLU A 52 -8.40 -4.26 -14.03
C GLU A 52 -9.11 -3.01 -13.47
N THR A 53 -9.79 -3.14 -12.33
CA THR A 53 -10.68 -2.10 -11.81
C THR A 53 -9.99 -1.16 -10.82
N GLY A 54 -8.95 -1.64 -10.12
CA GLY A 54 -8.35 -0.97 -8.98
C GLY A 54 -9.10 -1.18 -7.67
N GLU A 55 -10.17 -1.97 -7.67
CA GLU A 55 -11.01 -2.21 -6.49
C GLU A 55 -10.82 -3.64 -5.98
N ILE A 56 -10.71 -3.79 -4.65
CA ILE A 56 -10.72 -5.11 -4.01
C ILE A 56 -12.17 -5.60 -3.95
N LEU A 57 -12.46 -6.76 -4.53
CA LEU A 57 -13.79 -7.36 -4.49
C LEU A 57 -14.15 -7.83 -3.07
N THR A 58 -14.99 -7.06 -2.37
CA THR A 58 -15.45 -7.35 -1.01
C THR A 58 -16.84 -7.99 -0.96
N GLY A 59 -17.17 -8.64 0.15
CA GLY A 59 -18.49 -9.18 0.46
C GLY A 59 -18.49 -10.70 0.60
N GLU A 60 -19.62 -11.26 1.06
CA GLU A 60 -19.76 -12.70 1.34
C GLU A 60 -19.45 -13.57 0.12
N ALA A 61 -19.81 -13.12 -1.08
CA ALA A 61 -19.54 -13.82 -2.34
C ALA A 61 -18.03 -14.02 -2.62
N TYR A 62 -17.19 -13.14 -2.08
CA TYR A 62 -15.74 -13.13 -2.27
C TYR A 62 -14.98 -13.44 -0.99
N GLY A 63 -15.67 -13.72 0.12
CA GLY A 63 -15.03 -14.08 1.39
C GLY A 63 -14.09 -13.02 1.97
N ILE A 64 -14.21 -11.76 1.55
CA ILE A 64 -13.35 -10.63 1.96
C ILE A 64 -14.21 -9.57 2.64
N ASP A 65 -13.86 -9.20 3.87
CA ASP A 65 -14.52 -8.12 4.59
C ASP A 65 -14.07 -6.74 4.08
N THR A 66 -14.96 -5.73 4.13
CA THR A 66 -14.61 -4.37 3.73
C THR A 66 -13.55 -3.74 4.63
N VAL A 67 -13.52 -4.10 5.91
CA VAL A 67 -12.48 -3.69 6.84
C VAL A 67 -11.15 -4.35 6.50
N GLU A 68 -11.14 -5.63 6.15
CA GLU A 68 -9.92 -6.34 5.73
C GLU A 68 -9.32 -5.68 4.47
N ALA A 69 -10.15 -5.38 3.47
CA ALA A 69 -9.72 -4.66 2.27
C ALA A 69 -9.14 -3.28 2.61
N ALA A 70 -9.86 -2.48 3.41
CA ALA A 70 -9.42 -1.14 3.79
C ALA A 70 -8.10 -1.15 4.58
N VAL A 71 -7.90 -2.16 5.45
CA VAL A 71 -6.64 -2.35 6.19
C VAL A 71 -5.49 -2.64 5.24
N VAL A 72 -5.68 -3.54 4.26
CA VAL A 72 -4.65 -3.88 3.27
C VAL A 72 -4.30 -2.66 2.41
N GLU A 73 -5.28 -1.91 1.91
CA GLU A 73 -5.05 -0.69 1.14
C GLU A 73 -4.32 0.39 1.95
N THR A 74 -4.71 0.55 3.21
CA THR A 74 -4.10 1.51 4.13
C THR A 74 -2.66 1.14 4.44
N ALA A 75 -2.39 -0.12 4.77
CA ALA A 75 -1.04 -0.61 5.02
C ALA A 75 -0.14 -0.49 3.78
N PHE A 76 -0.66 -0.81 2.60
CA PHE A 76 0.04 -0.65 1.33
C PHE A 76 0.40 0.82 1.08
N SER A 77 -0.58 1.73 1.20
CA SER A 77 -0.37 3.16 0.96
C SER A 77 0.64 3.75 1.93
N GLN A 78 0.56 3.40 3.21
CA GLN A 78 1.53 3.83 4.21
C GLN A 78 2.93 3.27 3.93
N HIS A 79 3.04 2.01 3.53
CA HIS A 79 4.32 1.41 3.16
C HIS A 79 4.94 2.12 1.96
N LEU A 80 4.14 2.34 0.91
CA LEU A 80 4.55 3.04 -0.29
C LEU A 80 5.04 4.46 0.04
N ASP A 81 4.26 5.25 0.79
CA ASP A 81 4.67 6.61 1.19
C ASP A 81 5.98 6.60 1.99
N ARG A 82 6.00 5.85 3.10
CA ARG A 82 7.07 5.91 4.09
C ARG A 82 8.37 5.27 3.59
N ASN A 83 8.29 4.08 3.00
CA ASN A 83 9.47 3.26 2.68
C ASN A 83 9.93 3.44 1.23
N VAL A 84 9.07 3.92 0.33
CA VAL A 84 9.43 4.13 -1.08
C VAL A 84 9.51 5.61 -1.41
N LEU A 85 8.45 6.38 -1.25
CA LEU A 85 8.33 7.73 -1.81
C LEU A 85 9.14 8.79 -1.04
N ARG A 86 9.07 8.79 0.30
CA ARG A 86 9.74 9.81 1.13
C ARG A 86 11.25 9.88 0.90
N GLN A 87 11.93 8.76 0.66
CA GLN A 87 13.37 8.74 0.38
C GLN A 87 13.75 9.46 -0.93
N HIS A 88 12.78 9.62 -1.84
CA HIS A 88 12.93 10.31 -3.11
C HIS A 88 12.35 11.73 -3.07
N GLY A 89 11.91 12.22 -1.90
CA GLY A 89 11.27 13.53 -1.76
C GLY A 89 9.90 13.62 -2.45
N LEU A 90 9.22 12.48 -2.57
CA LEU A 90 7.87 12.37 -3.12
C LEU A 90 6.87 12.12 -1.99
N SER A 91 5.63 12.56 -2.21
CA SER A 91 4.44 12.10 -1.46
C SER A 91 3.59 11.22 -2.37
N LEU A 92 2.66 10.45 -1.80
CA LEU A 92 1.67 9.69 -2.60
C LEU A 92 0.95 10.57 -3.64
N GLN A 93 0.53 11.77 -3.25
CA GLN A 93 -0.13 12.71 -4.17
C GLN A 93 0.76 13.05 -5.36
N THR A 94 1.98 13.52 -5.12
CA THR A 94 2.91 13.88 -6.20
C THR A 94 3.32 12.69 -7.04
N TYR A 95 3.39 11.50 -6.44
CA TYR A 95 3.65 10.27 -7.18
C TYR A 95 2.54 10.00 -8.19
N PHE A 96 1.27 9.97 -7.77
CA PHE A 96 0.15 9.70 -8.66
C PHE A 96 -0.09 10.80 -9.70
N GLU A 97 0.25 12.06 -9.40
CA GLU A 97 0.23 13.14 -10.40
C GLU A 97 1.17 12.91 -11.60
N HIS A 98 2.22 12.09 -11.43
CA HIS A 98 3.21 11.80 -12.47
C HIS A 98 3.12 10.37 -13.01
N VAL A 99 2.17 9.57 -12.50
CA VAL A 99 1.92 8.22 -13.01
C VAL A 99 0.87 8.31 -14.11
N ASP A 100 1.16 7.75 -15.27
CA ASP A 100 0.18 7.63 -16.36
C ASP A 100 -0.91 6.61 -15.97
N GLU A 101 -2.17 6.91 -16.25
CA GLU A 101 -3.28 5.99 -16.00
C GLU A 101 -3.11 4.66 -16.76
N ALA A 102 -2.43 4.67 -17.90
CA ALA A 102 -2.08 3.48 -18.67
C ALA A 102 -1.14 2.53 -17.90
N ASP A 103 -0.36 3.05 -16.94
CA ASP A 103 0.54 2.26 -16.10
C ASP A 103 -0.16 1.69 -14.86
N TYR A 104 -1.39 2.13 -14.53
CA TYR A 104 -2.12 1.65 -13.35
C TYR A 104 -2.28 0.14 -13.29
N PRO A 105 -2.66 -0.58 -14.38
CA PRO A 105 -2.75 -2.04 -14.32
C PRO A 105 -1.42 -2.72 -14.01
N ALA A 106 -0.31 -2.19 -14.53
CA ALA A 106 1.02 -2.74 -14.25
C ALA A 106 1.42 -2.51 -12.79
N LEU A 107 1.15 -1.31 -12.26
CA LEU A 107 1.43 -0.98 -10.86
C LEU A 107 0.55 -1.76 -9.89
N ARG A 108 -0.74 -1.93 -10.17
CA ARG A 108 -1.64 -2.76 -9.36
C ARG A 108 -1.20 -4.22 -9.34
N ARG A 109 -0.73 -4.73 -10.48
CA ARG A 109 -0.17 -6.09 -10.56
C ARG A 109 1.11 -6.22 -9.73
N ALA A 110 1.98 -5.22 -9.75
CA ALA A 110 3.17 -5.17 -8.91
C ALA A 110 2.79 -5.10 -7.42
N ALA A 111 1.77 -4.31 -7.05
CA ALA A 111 1.25 -4.22 -5.68
C ALA A 111 0.74 -5.57 -5.19
N ALA A 112 -0.11 -6.25 -5.97
CA ALA A 112 -0.67 -7.56 -5.62
C ALA A 112 0.40 -8.64 -5.43
N LYS A 113 1.54 -8.52 -6.11
CA LYS A 113 2.69 -9.43 -5.99
C LYS A 113 3.72 -9.01 -4.94
N GLY A 114 3.58 -7.84 -4.33
CA GLY A 114 4.59 -7.29 -3.41
C GLY A 114 5.91 -6.92 -4.12
N GLU A 115 5.87 -6.57 -5.40
CA GLU A 115 7.04 -6.21 -6.21
C GLU A 115 7.48 -4.76 -5.94
N TRP A 116 7.89 -4.47 -4.70
CA TRP A 116 8.25 -3.12 -4.24
C TRP A 116 9.33 -2.42 -5.07
N HIS A 117 10.24 -3.20 -5.67
CA HIS A 117 11.29 -2.69 -6.55
C HIS A 117 10.75 -1.91 -7.76
N VAL A 118 9.55 -2.25 -8.26
CA VAL A 118 8.88 -1.52 -9.34
C VAL A 118 8.55 -0.09 -8.90
N PHE A 119 8.00 0.07 -7.70
CA PHE A 119 7.68 1.37 -7.13
C PHE A 119 8.94 2.21 -6.85
N HIS A 120 10.02 1.60 -6.36
CA HIS A 120 11.30 2.31 -6.21
C HIS A 120 11.84 2.81 -7.55
N GLY A 121 11.82 1.98 -8.59
CA GLY A 121 12.24 2.38 -9.93
C GLY A 121 11.41 3.54 -10.47
N HIS A 122 10.09 3.46 -10.31
CA HIS A 122 9.18 4.50 -10.77
C HIS A 122 9.37 5.83 -10.00
N ALA A 123 9.46 5.75 -8.67
CA ALA A 123 9.74 6.91 -7.83
C ALA A 123 11.08 7.57 -8.16
N GLN A 124 12.12 6.79 -8.47
CA GLN A 124 13.41 7.31 -8.90
C GLN A 124 13.32 8.06 -10.23
N VAL A 125 12.58 7.54 -11.20
CA VAL A 125 12.36 8.20 -12.51
C VAL A 125 11.62 9.52 -12.34
N ILE A 126 10.53 9.53 -11.57
CA ILE A 126 9.77 10.75 -11.26
C ILE A 126 10.65 11.78 -10.56
N ALA A 127 11.41 11.36 -9.54
CA ALA A 127 12.31 12.26 -8.81
C ALA A 127 13.43 12.82 -9.69
N ALA A 128 13.95 12.04 -10.64
CA ALA A 128 14.94 12.50 -11.62
C ALA A 128 14.33 13.54 -12.57
N ALA A 129 13.15 13.27 -13.13
CA ALA A 129 12.45 14.19 -14.04
C ALA A 129 12.13 15.53 -13.37
N ARG A 130 11.72 15.51 -12.09
CA ARG A 130 11.50 16.73 -11.28
C ARG A 130 12.78 17.56 -11.10
N LYS A 131 13.94 16.92 -10.94
CA LYS A 131 15.24 17.60 -10.78
C LYS A 131 15.73 18.23 -12.08
N THR A 132 15.44 17.61 -13.22
CA THR A 132 15.86 18.10 -14.55
C THR A 132 14.89 19.12 -15.15
N GLY A 133 13.75 19.39 -14.50
CA GLY A 133 12.73 20.34 -14.99
C GLY A 133 11.99 19.85 -16.23
N THR A 134 12.20 18.59 -16.64
CA THR A 134 11.39 17.92 -17.65
C THR A 134 10.09 17.50 -16.99
N ALA A 135 9.11 18.41 -17.00
CA ALA A 135 7.73 18.05 -16.83
C ALA A 135 7.38 17.00 -17.91
N PHE A 136 6.90 15.83 -17.50
CA PHE A 136 6.16 14.96 -18.40
C PHE A 136 4.95 15.79 -18.84
N THR A 137 5.04 16.32 -20.06
CA THR A 137 4.05 17.21 -20.64
C THR A 137 3.01 16.33 -21.31
N ASP A 138 1.76 16.47 -20.83
CA ASP A 138 0.45 16.15 -21.44
C ASP A 138 0.41 15.18 -22.64
#